data_AF-A0A964MVR5-F1
#
_entry.id   AF-A0A964MVR5-F1
#
_cell.length_a   1.000
_cell.length_b   1.000
_cell.length_c   1.000
_cell.angle_alpha   90.00
_cell.angle_beta   90.00
_cell.angle_gamma   90.00
#
_symmetry.space_group_name_H-M   'P 1'
#
loop_
_entity.id
_entity.type
_entity.pdbx_description
1 polymer ?
#
loop_
_entity_poly.entity_id
_entity_poly.type
_entity_poly.pdbx_seq_one_letter_code
_entity_poly.pdbx_strand_id
1 'polypeptide(L)'
;MLLDSPPPPPDPIAPPRRRALDNPRVLTLAVILLLGVLAAALWMPSVAGLDQALIGSEAVFYALAAVSLMLLLVLIAVLGRNIIKLWVESRRGAPFARFRAKLVAALLAMTIVPATLVLVIGSEFLRNSANRWFNVPVEKSLSAAKEIAKQYHSERQESASLRASWLATRLPPGDMDAGNIAPLQAVANNELATMRDGLIEIYQTVSTPGGLRDAVFLLALEAGAPPRDIVRASADRIAARVAASGRADMTEDTVGSGGV
;
A
#
# COMPACT_ATOMS: atom_id res chain seq x y z
N MET A 1 -31.58 57.42 81.29
CA MET A 1 -32.30 57.36 80.00
C MET A 1 -31.33 56.77 78.97
N LEU A 2 -31.40 55.46 78.79
CA LEU A 2 -30.62 54.72 77.78
C LEU A 2 -31.39 54.80 76.46
N LEU A 3 -30.77 55.36 75.43
CA LEU A 3 -31.30 55.32 74.06
C LEU A 3 -31.18 53.88 73.54
N ASP A 4 -32.32 53.24 73.34
CA ASP A 4 -32.45 51.97 72.63
C ASP A 4 -32.45 52.29 71.13
N SER A 5 -31.28 52.18 70.50
CA SER A 5 -31.13 52.35 69.04
C SER A 5 -31.61 51.09 68.32
N PRO A 6 -32.43 51.22 67.24
CA PRO A 6 -32.99 50.07 66.53
C PRO A 6 -31.89 49.20 65.89
N PRO A 7 -32.12 47.88 65.76
CA PRO A 7 -31.12 46.96 65.22
C PRO A 7 -30.74 47.31 63.78
N PRO A 8 -29.47 47.15 63.39
CA PRO A 8 -29.02 47.44 62.03
C PRO A 8 -29.75 46.53 61.01
N PRO A 9 -30.10 47.06 59.83
CA PRO A 9 -30.73 46.26 58.79
C PRO A 9 -29.81 45.10 58.37
N PRO A 10 -30.37 43.91 58.08
CA PRO A 10 -29.58 42.77 57.63
C PRO A 10 -28.87 43.11 56.31
N ASP A 11 -27.58 42.77 56.24
CA ASP A 11 -26.77 42.96 55.03
C ASP A 11 -27.48 42.32 53.82
N PRO A 12 -27.57 43.03 52.67
CA PRO A 12 -28.13 42.45 51.46
C PRO A 12 -27.29 41.24 51.06
N ILE A 13 -27.89 40.05 51.13
CA ILE A 13 -27.29 38.79 50.70
C ILE A 13 -26.87 38.97 49.23
N ALA A 14 -25.56 39.10 48.99
CA ALA A 14 -25.02 39.25 47.65
C ALA A 14 -25.51 38.09 46.78
N PRO A 15 -26.10 38.33 45.58
CA PRO A 15 -26.64 37.27 44.76
C PRO A 15 -25.52 36.29 44.40
N PRO A 16 -25.79 34.96 44.42
CA PRO A 16 -24.79 33.98 44.03
C PRO A 16 -24.34 34.29 42.60
N ARG A 17 -23.06 34.67 42.43
CA ARG A 17 -22.44 34.89 41.12
C ARG A 17 -22.58 33.62 40.27
N ARG A 18 -23.62 33.59 39.43
CA ARG A 18 -23.87 32.53 38.44
C ARG A 18 -22.67 32.49 37.50
N ARG A 19 -21.94 31.37 37.51
CA ARG A 19 -20.65 31.21 36.85
C ARG A 19 -20.84 30.91 35.37
N ALA A 20 -20.02 31.54 34.53
CA ALA A 20 -19.96 31.28 33.08
C ALA A 20 -19.56 29.83 32.69
N LEU A 21 -19.13 28.99 33.64
CA LEU A 21 -18.86 27.56 33.43
C LEU A 21 -20.12 26.67 33.58
N ASP A 22 -21.24 27.25 34.07
CA ASP A 22 -22.58 26.68 33.94
C ASP A 22 -23.27 27.10 32.64
N ASN A 23 -22.56 27.78 31.72
CA ASN A 23 -23.16 28.16 30.44
C ASN A 23 -23.32 26.91 29.57
N PRO A 24 -24.56 26.45 29.33
CA PRO A 24 -24.81 25.33 28.41
C PRO A 24 -24.23 25.60 27.02
N ARG A 25 -24.03 26.88 26.67
CA ARG A 25 -23.52 27.37 25.39
C ARG A 25 -22.09 26.93 25.05
N VAL A 26 -21.20 26.85 26.05
CA VAL A 26 -19.79 26.44 25.81
C VAL A 26 -19.71 24.93 25.61
N LEU A 27 -20.53 24.18 26.34
CA LEU A 27 -20.69 22.74 26.17
C LEU A 27 -21.33 22.41 24.82
N THR A 28 -22.38 23.13 24.43
CA THR A 28 -23.00 22.95 23.11
C THR A 28 -22.03 23.31 21.99
N LEU A 29 -21.21 24.35 22.16
CA LEU A 29 -20.16 24.70 21.17
C LEU A 29 -19.11 23.59 21.05
N ALA A 30 -18.66 23.01 22.17
CA ALA A 30 -17.72 21.90 22.15
C ALA A 30 -18.32 20.66 21.46
N VAL A 31 -19.59 20.33 21.73
CA VAL A 31 -20.31 19.21 21.08
C VAL A 31 -20.54 19.48 19.59
N ILE A 32 -20.86 20.72 19.21
CA ILE A 32 -21.05 21.13 17.80
C ILE A 32 -19.72 21.06 17.05
N LEU A 33 -18.62 21.53 17.64
CA LEU A 33 -17.28 21.42 17.06
C LEU A 33 -16.91 19.94 16.84
N LEU A 34 -17.18 19.10 17.83
CA LEU A 34 -16.93 17.65 17.79
C LEU A 34 -17.74 16.96 16.68
N LEU A 35 -19.02 17.32 16.56
CA LEU A 35 -19.91 16.85 15.49
C LEU A 35 -19.44 17.34 14.11
N GLY A 36 -18.92 18.58 14.02
CA GLY A 36 -18.35 19.12 12.79
C GLY A 36 -17.10 18.37 12.33
N VAL A 37 -16.20 18.04 13.25
CA VAL A 37 -15.01 17.21 12.96
C VAL A 37 -15.42 15.80 12.52
N LEU A 38 -16.44 15.21 13.15
CA LEU A 38 -16.98 13.90 12.75
C LEU A 38 -17.57 13.94 11.34
N ALA A 39 -18.39 14.96 11.04
CA ALA A 39 -18.96 15.15 9.71
C ALA A 39 -17.84 15.32 8.65
N ALA A 40 -16.83 16.14 8.93
CA ALA A 40 -15.68 16.30 8.02
C ALA A 40 -14.94 14.97 7.78
N ALA A 41 -14.70 14.18 8.83
CA ALA A 41 -14.03 12.88 8.71
C ALA A 41 -14.85 11.85 7.90
N LEU A 42 -16.18 11.89 7.99
CA LEU A 42 -17.08 11.04 7.21
C LEU A 42 -17.24 11.49 5.75
N TRP A 43 -17.06 12.78 5.48
CA TRP A 43 -17.14 13.35 4.14
C TRP A 43 -15.80 13.30 3.39
N MET A 44 -14.68 13.22 4.09
CA MET A 44 -13.34 13.19 3.48
C MET A 44 -13.15 12.06 2.44
N PRO A 45 -13.67 10.83 2.63
CA PRO A 45 -13.58 9.77 1.63
C PRO A 45 -14.43 10.03 0.37
N SER A 46 -15.59 10.68 0.51
CA SER A 46 -16.49 10.93 -0.62
C SER A 46 -16.01 12.06 -1.53
N VAL A 47 -15.25 13.03 -1.01
CA VAL A 47 -14.64 14.10 -1.82
C VAL A 47 -13.32 13.69 -2.47
N ALA A 48 -12.68 12.63 -1.97
CA ALA A 48 -11.39 12.13 -2.48
C ALA A 48 -11.53 11.24 -3.72
N GLY A 49 -12.75 10.98 -4.21
CA GLY A 49 -12.99 10.17 -5.42
C GLY A 49 -12.58 8.71 -5.27
N LEU A 50 -12.53 8.17 -4.05
CA LEU A 50 -12.30 6.75 -3.81
C LEU A 50 -13.55 5.98 -4.30
N ASP A 51 -13.38 5.23 -5.39
CA ASP A 51 -14.44 4.60 -6.16
C ASP A 51 -15.40 3.73 -5.34
N GLN A 52 -16.68 3.76 -5.72
CA GLN A 52 -17.77 2.89 -5.23
C GLN A 52 -17.58 1.40 -5.57
N ALA A 53 -16.40 0.97 -6.03
CA ALA A 53 -16.14 -0.37 -6.55
C ALA A 53 -15.80 -1.42 -5.48
N LEU A 54 -15.55 -1.03 -4.22
CA LEU A 54 -15.21 -1.96 -3.11
C LEU A 54 -16.30 -2.00 -2.03
N ILE A 55 -17.51 -2.42 -2.40
CA ILE A 55 -18.69 -2.46 -1.50
C ILE A 55 -18.60 -3.58 -0.44
N GLY A 56 -17.59 -4.45 -0.45
CA GLY A 56 -17.52 -5.58 0.48
C GLY A 56 -16.70 -5.35 1.76
N SER A 57 -15.42 -5.01 1.60
CA SER A 57 -14.42 -5.08 2.69
C SER A 57 -13.98 -3.71 3.20
N GLU A 58 -13.69 -2.75 2.31
CA GLU A 58 -13.26 -1.40 2.71
C GLU A 58 -14.38 -0.63 3.42
N ALA A 59 -15.63 -0.76 2.94
CA ALA A 59 -16.79 -0.13 3.58
C ALA A 59 -16.97 -0.57 5.04
N VAL A 60 -16.68 -1.84 5.37
CA VAL A 60 -16.75 -2.35 6.74
C VAL A 60 -15.65 -1.74 7.61
N PHE A 61 -14.43 -1.62 7.09
CA PHE A 61 -13.34 -0.95 7.79
C PHE A 61 -13.65 0.52 8.07
N TYR A 62 -14.19 1.25 7.08
CA TYR A 62 -14.61 2.64 7.28
C TYR A 62 -15.76 2.77 8.26
N ALA A 63 -16.77 1.91 8.19
CA ALA A 63 -17.88 1.90 9.14
C ALA A 63 -17.38 1.62 10.57
N LEU A 64 -16.50 0.64 10.74
CA LEU A 64 -15.93 0.29 12.04
C LEU A 64 -15.03 1.41 12.61
N ALA A 65 -14.25 2.07 11.75
CA ALA A 65 -13.45 3.24 12.11
C ALA A 65 -14.35 4.42 12.51
N ALA A 66 -15.41 4.70 11.75
CA ALA A 66 -16.38 5.74 12.03
C ALA A 66 -17.10 5.52 13.37
N VAL A 67 -17.57 4.29 13.62
CA VAL A 67 -18.20 3.91 14.89
C VAL A 67 -17.22 4.04 16.05
N SER A 68 -15.99 3.56 15.89
CA SER A 68 -14.94 3.67 16.92
C SER A 68 -14.62 5.13 17.24
N LEU A 69 -14.52 5.98 16.20
CA LEU A 69 -14.29 7.42 16.35
C LEU A 69 -15.47 8.10 17.06
N MET A 70 -16.71 7.77 16.68
CA MET A 70 -17.91 8.28 17.35
C MET A 70 -17.91 7.91 18.84
N LEU A 71 -17.59 6.66 19.18
CA LEU A 71 -17.53 6.18 20.56
C LEU A 71 -16.46 6.92 21.36
N LEU A 72 -15.28 7.12 20.76
CA LEU A 72 -14.18 7.89 21.36
C LEU A 72 -14.59 9.34 21.62
N LEU A 73 -15.25 9.98 20.65
CA LEU A 73 -15.71 11.36 20.76
C LEU A 73 -16.74 11.54 21.88
N VAL A 74 -17.74 10.64 21.96
CA VAL A 74 -18.72 10.63 23.06
C VAL A 74 -18.01 10.47 24.40
N LEU A 75 -17.06 9.54 24.50
CA LEU A 75 -16.30 9.30 25.73
C LEU A 75 -15.51 10.55 26.16
N ILE A 76 -14.80 11.19 25.23
CA ILE A 76 -14.05 12.43 25.49
C ILE A 76 -15.00 13.55 25.93
N ALA A 77 -16.17 13.69 25.32
CA ALA A 77 -17.15 14.70 25.70
C ALA A 77 -17.68 14.49 27.13
N VAL A 78 -18.04 13.24 27.49
CA VAL A 78 -18.52 12.88 28.83
C VAL A 78 -17.42 13.05 29.87
N LEU A 79 -16.22 12.55 29.59
CA LEU A 79 -15.08 12.62 30.49
C LEU A 79 -14.61 14.07 30.67
N GLY A 80 -14.51 14.83 29.58
CA GLY A 80 -14.16 16.25 29.58
C GLY A 80 -15.12 17.07 30.43
N ARG A 81 -16.44 16.85 30.31
CA ARG A 81 -17.45 17.48 31.18
C ARG A 81 -17.17 17.21 32.66
N ASN A 82 -16.89 15.96 33.01
CA ASN A 82 -16.65 15.56 34.40
C ASN A 82 -15.35 16.17 34.95
N ILE A 83 -14.27 16.16 34.16
CA ILE A 83 -12.98 16.74 34.55
C ILE A 83 -13.11 18.26 34.73
N ILE A 84 -13.74 18.97 33.79
CA ILE A 84 -13.92 20.43 33.86
C ILE A 84 -14.73 20.80 35.11
N LYS A 85 -15.85 20.11 35.37
CA LYS A 85 -16.66 20.33 36.57
C LYS A 85 -15.84 20.11 37.84
N LEU A 86 -15.11 18.99 37.91
CA LEU A 86 -14.31 18.61 39.06
C LEU A 86 -13.18 19.61 39.33
N TRP A 87 -12.52 20.10 38.28
CA TRP A 87 -11.42 21.06 38.41
C TRP A 87 -11.90 22.44 38.86
N VAL A 88 -13.08 22.86 38.38
CA VAL A 88 -13.73 24.14 38.75
C VAL A 88 -14.27 24.12 40.18
N GLU A 89 -14.79 22.98 40.65
CA GLU A 89 -15.20 22.77 42.05
C GLU A 89 -14.00 22.64 42.98
N SER A 90 -12.92 21.97 42.54
CA SER A 90 -11.68 21.83 43.30
C SER A 90 -11.02 23.18 43.64
N ARG A 91 -11.12 24.16 42.73
CA ARG A 91 -10.61 25.52 42.95
C ARG A 91 -11.41 26.37 43.95
N ARG A 92 -12.61 25.95 44.39
CA ARG A 92 -13.44 26.74 45.33
C ARG A 92 -13.14 26.53 46.81
N GLY A 93 -12.10 25.78 47.15
CA GLY A 93 -11.55 25.80 48.51
C GLY A 93 -12.54 25.32 49.57
N ALA A 94 -13.12 24.13 49.41
CA ALA A 94 -13.72 23.43 50.55
C ALA A 94 -12.57 22.87 51.43
N PRO A 95 -12.62 23.00 52.76
CA PRO A 95 -11.52 22.59 53.66
C PRO A 95 -11.10 21.11 53.50
N PHE A 96 -12.00 20.24 53.05
CA PHE A 96 -11.74 18.82 52.75
C PHE A 96 -11.18 18.52 51.35
N ALA A 97 -11.17 19.50 50.42
CA ALA A 97 -10.79 19.26 49.02
C ALA A 97 -9.31 18.86 48.86
N ARG A 98 -8.43 19.38 49.74
CA ARG A 98 -6.98 19.09 49.71
C ARG A 98 -6.70 17.63 50.12
N PHE A 99 -7.45 17.11 51.08
CA PHE A 99 -7.34 15.72 51.53
C PHE A 99 -7.86 14.76 50.46
N ARG A 100 -9.02 15.06 49.88
CA ARG A 100 -9.61 14.28 48.78
C ARG A 100 -8.72 14.27 47.54
N ALA A 101 -8.12 15.40 47.17
CA ALA A 101 -7.20 15.48 46.04
C ALA A 101 -5.93 14.64 46.24
N LYS A 102 -5.34 14.66 47.45
CA LYS A 102 -4.16 13.85 47.77
C LYS A 102 -4.46 12.36 47.75
N LEU A 103 -5.66 11.97 48.23
CA LEU A 103 -6.13 10.59 48.18
C LEU A 103 -6.37 10.12 46.73
N VAL A 104 -7.02 10.95 45.90
CA VAL A 104 -7.26 10.66 44.48
C VAL A 104 -5.95 10.57 43.71
N ALA A 105 -4.98 11.45 43.98
CA ALA A 105 -3.65 11.40 43.37
C ALA A 105 -2.88 10.12 43.74
N ALA A 106 -2.95 9.68 45.00
CA ALA A 106 -2.34 8.42 45.44
C ALA A 106 -3.02 7.21 44.78
N LEU A 107 -4.35 7.22 44.65
CA LEU A 107 -5.10 6.16 43.98
C LEU A 107 -4.79 6.11 42.47
N LEU A 108 -4.69 7.27 41.83
CA LEU A 108 -4.27 7.39 40.42
C LEU A 108 -2.85 6.88 40.23
N ALA A 109 -1.91 7.28 41.08
CA ALA A 109 -0.53 6.81 41.00
C ALA A 109 -0.46 5.28 41.13
N MET A 110 -1.20 4.71 42.08
CA MET A 110 -1.26 3.27 42.33
C MET A 110 -1.89 2.47 41.18
N THR A 111 -2.77 3.08 40.36
CA THR A 111 -3.38 2.44 39.18
C THR A 111 -2.62 2.72 37.87
N ILE A 112 -2.01 3.89 37.73
CA ILE A 112 -1.21 4.25 36.55
C ILE A 112 0.03 3.36 36.46
N VAL A 113 0.69 3.04 37.59
CA VAL A 113 1.88 2.17 37.61
C VAL A 113 1.59 0.78 36.99
N PRO A 114 0.60 -0.01 37.45
CA PRO A 114 0.30 -1.29 36.85
C PRO A 114 -0.28 -1.16 35.42
N ALA A 115 -1.06 -0.12 35.13
CA ALA A 115 -1.59 0.09 33.78
C ALA A 115 -0.49 0.36 32.75
N THR A 116 0.48 1.22 33.09
CA THR A 116 1.64 1.51 32.22
C THR A 116 2.53 0.29 32.04
N LEU A 117 2.74 -0.50 33.10
CA LEU A 117 3.47 -1.76 33.01
C LEU A 117 2.82 -2.73 32.01
N VAL A 118 1.50 -2.93 32.13
CA VAL A 118 0.74 -3.78 31.20
C VAL A 118 0.76 -3.22 29.78
N LEU A 119 0.69 -1.89 29.61
CA LEU A 119 0.76 -1.25 28.31
C LEU A 119 2.11 -1.52 27.61
N VAL A 120 3.22 -1.35 28.32
CA VAL A 120 4.57 -1.58 27.77
C VAL A 120 4.74 -3.06 27.40
N ILE A 121 4.42 -3.96 28.32
CA ILE A 121 4.53 -5.41 28.09
C ILE A 121 3.62 -5.84 26.94
N GLY A 122 2.37 -5.38 26.94
CA GLY A 122 1.38 -5.69 25.91
C GLY A 122 1.77 -5.16 24.54
N SER A 123 2.36 -3.97 24.46
CA SER A 123 2.85 -3.40 23.19
C SER A 123 4.00 -4.24 22.62
N GLU A 124 4.95 -4.65 23.48
CA GLU A 124 6.06 -5.51 23.09
C GLU A 124 5.54 -6.89 22.64
N PHE A 125 4.57 -7.45 23.37
CA PHE A 125 3.91 -8.70 23.01
C PHE A 125 3.19 -8.61 21.66
N LEU A 126 2.46 -7.52 21.42
CA LEU A 126 1.73 -7.29 20.17
C LEU A 126 2.70 -7.16 18.99
N ARG A 127 3.77 -6.39 19.16
CA ARG A 127 4.80 -6.18 18.13
C ARG A 127 5.51 -7.49 17.78
N ASN A 128 5.86 -8.28 18.80
CA ASN A 128 6.49 -9.58 18.60
C ASN A 128 5.54 -10.64 18.05
N SER A 129 4.26 -10.62 18.45
CA SER A 129 3.24 -11.51 17.89
C SER A 129 2.97 -11.19 16.43
N ALA A 130 2.86 -9.91 16.07
CA ALA A 130 2.74 -9.48 14.68
C ALA A 130 3.94 -9.95 13.85
N ASN A 131 5.18 -9.70 14.31
CA ASN A 131 6.37 -10.19 13.61
C ASN A 131 6.36 -11.71 13.46
N ARG A 132 5.98 -12.48 14.48
CA ARG A 132 5.92 -13.95 14.37
C ARG A 132 4.88 -14.44 13.35
N TRP A 133 3.74 -13.78 13.28
CA TRP A 133 2.64 -14.18 12.38
C TRP A 133 2.93 -13.78 10.94
N PHE A 134 3.69 -12.70 10.71
CA PHE A 134 4.03 -12.22 9.37
C PHE A 134 5.37 -12.76 8.83
N ASN A 135 6.39 -13.01 9.66
CA ASN A 135 7.75 -13.31 9.21
C ASN A 135 8.01 -14.81 8.91
N VAL A 136 7.17 -15.73 9.40
CA VAL A 136 7.35 -17.17 9.09
C VAL A 136 6.74 -17.53 7.72
N PRO A 137 5.60 -16.97 7.30
CA PRO A 137 5.04 -17.23 5.97
C PRO A 137 5.67 -16.37 4.86
N VAL A 138 5.98 -15.09 5.10
CA VAL A 138 6.34 -14.15 4.02
C VAL A 138 7.69 -14.47 3.39
N GLU A 139 8.76 -14.71 4.17
CA GLU A 139 10.07 -15.10 3.63
C GLU A 139 10.00 -16.39 2.81
N LYS A 140 9.25 -17.39 3.29
CA LYS A 140 9.08 -18.66 2.57
C LYS A 140 8.26 -18.47 1.30
N SER A 141 7.13 -17.77 1.36
CA SER A 141 6.31 -17.47 0.19
C SER A 141 7.07 -16.65 -0.85
N LEU A 142 7.88 -15.68 -0.41
CA LEU A 142 8.72 -14.87 -1.31
C LEU A 142 9.83 -15.70 -1.94
N SER A 143 10.50 -16.55 -1.16
CA SER A 143 11.52 -17.48 -1.70
C SER A 143 10.92 -18.46 -2.70
N ALA A 144 9.73 -18.99 -2.42
CA ALA A 144 9.02 -19.90 -3.32
C ALA A 144 8.57 -19.18 -4.59
N ALA A 145 8.05 -17.96 -4.49
CA ALA A 145 7.71 -17.14 -5.65
C ALA A 145 8.93 -16.84 -6.53
N LYS A 146 10.09 -16.54 -5.91
CA LYS A 146 11.35 -16.32 -6.62
C LYS A 146 11.84 -17.60 -7.32
N GLU A 147 11.74 -18.75 -6.66
CA GLU A 147 12.13 -20.04 -7.25
C GLU A 147 11.21 -20.40 -8.42
N ILE A 148 9.89 -20.23 -8.28
CA ILE A 148 8.92 -20.43 -9.36
C ILE A 148 9.23 -19.51 -10.55
N ALA A 149 9.51 -18.22 -10.30
CA ALA A 149 9.88 -17.28 -11.36
C ALA A 149 11.15 -17.75 -12.08
N LYS A 150 12.20 -18.11 -11.33
CA LYS A 150 13.46 -18.61 -11.90
C LYS A 150 13.26 -19.89 -12.72
N GLN A 151 12.49 -20.85 -12.21
CA GLN A 151 12.16 -22.08 -12.91
C GLN A 151 11.38 -21.80 -14.20
N TYR A 152 10.38 -20.92 -14.13
CA TYR A 152 9.60 -20.51 -15.29
C TYR A 152 10.48 -19.88 -16.38
N HIS A 153 11.41 -19.00 -16.01
CA HIS A 153 12.35 -18.40 -16.97
C HIS A 153 13.28 -19.45 -17.60
N SER A 154 13.83 -20.37 -16.80
CA SER A 154 14.68 -21.45 -17.30
C SER A 154 13.95 -22.36 -18.30
N GLU A 155 12.70 -22.73 -18.00
CA GLU A 155 11.89 -23.58 -18.88
C GLU A 155 11.51 -22.86 -20.19
N ARG A 156 11.22 -21.56 -20.11
CA ARG A 156 10.99 -20.71 -21.30
C ARG A 156 12.23 -20.60 -22.18
N GLN A 157 13.41 -20.42 -21.58
CA GLN A 157 14.69 -20.35 -22.30
C GLN A 157 15.01 -21.67 -23.01
N GLU A 158 14.88 -22.80 -22.32
CA GLU A 158 15.09 -24.13 -22.90
C GLU A 158 14.09 -24.42 -24.03
N SER A 159 12.82 -24.10 -23.82
CA SER A 159 11.80 -24.25 -24.86
C SER A 159 12.07 -23.39 -26.10
N ALA A 160 12.59 -22.18 -25.91
CA ALA A 160 12.94 -21.27 -27.01
C ALA A 160 14.15 -21.80 -27.81
N SER A 161 15.19 -22.31 -27.14
CA SER A 161 16.38 -22.84 -27.81
C SER A 161 16.08 -24.12 -28.58
N LEU A 162 15.29 -25.03 -28.01
CA LEU A 162 14.84 -26.26 -28.68
C LEU A 162 14.05 -25.93 -29.96
N ARG A 163 13.15 -24.94 -29.90
CA ARG A 163 12.39 -24.49 -31.08
C ARG A 163 13.28 -23.83 -32.13
N ALA A 164 14.22 -22.98 -31.72
CA ALA A 164 15.16 -22.36 -32.65
C ALA A 164 15.98 -23.43 -33.39
N SER A 165 16.43 -24.47 -32.66
CA SER A 165 17.17 -25.61 -33.22
C SER A 165 16.33 -26.42 -34.22
N TRP A 166 15.07 -26.66 -33.88
CA TRP A 166 14.13 -27.39 -34.71
C TRP A 166 13.76 -26.59 -35.98
N LEU A 167 13.55 -25.28 -35.85
CA LEU A 167 13.33 -24.36 -36.98
C LEU A 167 14.54 -24.38 -37.90
N ALA A 168 15.76 -24.26 -37.35
CA ALA A 168 17.00 -24.32 -38.13
C ALA A 168 17.13 -25.61 -38.95
N THR A 169 16.65 -26.74 -38.43
CA THR A 169 16.70 -28.02 -39.14
C THR A 169 15.67 -28.11 -40.28
N ARG A 170 14.55 -27.38 -40.18
CA ARG A 170 13.49 -27.37 -41.20
C ARG A 170 13.69 -26.32 -42.29
N LEU A 171 14.62 -25.41 -42.11
CA LEU A 171 14.96 -24.38 -43.09
C LEU A 171 15.80 -25.00 -44.23
N PRO A 172 15.30 -25.01 -45.48
CA PRO A 172 16.07 -25.53 -46.62
C PRO A 172 17.28 -24.61 -46.92
N PRO A 173 18.51 -25.13 -47.04
CA PRO A 173 19.69 -24.32 -47.32
C PRO A 173 19.71 -23.67 -48.72
N GLY A 174 18.79 -24.06 -49.62
CA GLY A 174 18.76 -23.63 -51.03
C GLY A 174 17.76 -22.53 -51.39
N ASP A 175 16.82 -22.16 -50.51
CA ASP A 175 15.77 -21.17 -50.82
C ASP A 175 16.14 -19.73 -50.43
N MET A 176 17.29 -19.53 -49.77
CA MET A 176 17.73 -18.23 -49.26
C MET A 176 18.38 -17.33 -50.33
N ASP A 177 18.84 -17.90 -51.44
CA ASP A 177 19.57 -17.18 -52.49
C ASP A 177 18.63 -16.50 -53.53
N ALA A 178 17.33 -16.80 -53.51
CA ALA A 178 16.37 -16.37 -54.53
C ALA A 178 15.43 -15.22 -54.09
N GLY A 179 15.56 -14.70 -52.87
CA GLY A 179 14.64 -13.68 -52.34
C GLY A 179 13.21 -14.17 -52.10
N ASN A 180 12.98 -15.50 -52.10
CA ASN A 180 11.67 -16.10 -51.91
C ASN A 180 11.40 -16.36 -50.42
N ILE A 181 10.71 -15.42 -49.77
CA ILE A 181 10.35 -15.48 -48.35
C ILE A 181 9.09 -16.32 -48.06
N ALA A 182 8.31 -16.69 -49.08
CA ALA A 182 7.06 -17.42 -48.92
C ALA A 182 7.18 -18.79 -48.22
N PRO A 183 8.15 -19.66 -48.56
CA PRO A 183 8.33 -20.94 -47.84
C PRO A 183 8.77 -20.72 -46.38
N LEU A 184 9.60 -19.70 -46.12
CA LEU A 184 10.03 -19.31 -44.76
C LEU A 184 8.84 -18.84 -43.91
N GLN A 185 7.99 -18.01 -44.50
CA GLN A 185 6.80 -17.50 -43.84
C GLN A 185 5.80 -18.61 -43.54
N ALA A 186 5.63 -19.61 -44.41
CA ALA A 186 4.73 -20.73 -44.17
C ALA A 186 5.19 -21.61 -42.99
N VAL A 187 6.49 -21.93 -42.93
CA VAL A 187 7.08 -22.71 -41.83
C VAL A 187 6.99 -21.94 -40.51
N ALA A 188 7.36 -20.66 -40.52
CA ALA A 188 7.33 -19.83 -39.33
C ALA A 188 5.89 -19.58 -38.86
N ASN A 189 4.91 -19.34 -39.74
CA ASN A 189 3.50 -19.20 -39.38
C ASN A 189 2.91 -20.47 -38.76
N ASN A 190 3.28 -21.65 -39.24
CA ASN A 190 2.83 -22.91 -38.66
C ASN A 190 3.31 -23.08 -37.22
N GLU A 191 4.54 -22.67 -36.92
CA GLU A 191 5.07 -22.65 -35.55
C GLU A 191 4.56 -21.49 -34.70
N LEU A 192 4.22 -20.37 -35.33
CA LEU A 192 3.66 -19.23 -34.63
C LEU A 192 2.23 -19.53 -34.15
N ALA A 193 1.48 -20.34 -34.91
CA ALA A 193 0.13 -20.77 -34.55
C ALA A 193 0.08 -21.69 -33.31
N THR A 194 1.17 -22.38 -32.99
CA THR A 194 1.33 -23.16 -31.74
C THR A 194 1.78 -22.29 -30.56
N MET A 195 2.16 -21.02 -30.78
CA MET A 195 2.53 -20.08 -29.73
C MET A 195 1.32 -19.27 -29.26
N ARG A 196 1.12 -19.20 -27.94
CA ARG A 196 0.09 -18.32 -27.33
C ARG A 196 0.51 -16.85 -27.38
N ASP A 197 1.77 -16.60 -27.04
CA ASP A 197 2.44 -15.31 -27.11
C ASP A 197 3.87 -15.60 -27.62
N GLY A 198 4.27 -15.08 -28.78
CA GLY A 198 5.56 -15.41 -29.39
C GLY A 198 5.93 -14.54 -30.59
N LEU A 199 7.23 -14.34 -30.79
CA LEU A 199 7.81 -13.60 -31.92
C LEU A 199 8.89 -14.47 -32.56
N ILE A 200 8.86 -14.59 -33.88
CA ILE A 200 9.92 -15.24 -34.66
C ILE A 200 10.50 -14.19 -35.62
N GLU A 201 11.79 -13.93 -35.50
CA GLU A 201 12.54 -13.08 -36.42
C GLU A 201 13.60 -13.89 -37.17
N ILE A 202 13.68 -13.70 -38.49
CA ILE A 202 14.60 -14.40 -39.37
C ILE A 202 15.58 -13.39 -39.96
N TYR A 203 16.88 -13.70 -39.85
CA TYR A 203 17.98 -12.90 -40.37
C TYR A 203 18.79 -13.70 -41.39
N GLN A 204 19.23 -13.05 -42.45
CA GLN A 204 20.14 -13.61 -43.45
C GLN A 204 21.56 -13.10 -43.22
N THR A 205 22.54 -13.98 -43.27
CA THR A 205 23.95 -13.56 -43.26
C THR A 205 24.36 -13.17 -44.67
N VAL A 206 24.65 -11.89 -44.90
CA VAL A 206 25.16 -11.39 -46.18
C VAL A 206 26.65 -11.10 -46.05
N SER A 207 27.44 -11.55 -47.04
CA SER A 207 28.86 -11.22 -47.09
C SER A 207 29.05 -9.89 -47.79
N THR A 208 29.41 -8.86 -47.03
CA THR A 208 29.67 -7.52 -47.56
C THR A 208 31.06 -7.47 -48.21
N PRO A 209 31.26 -6.73 -49.33
CA PRO A 209 32.57 -6.60 -49.96
C PRO A 209 33.57 -5.99 -48.97
N GLY A 210 34.49 -6.80 -48.45
CA GLY A 210 35.35 -6.45 -47.31
C GLY A 210 35.55 -7.57 -46.28
N GLY A 211 34.84 -8.70 -46.41
CA GLY A 211 35.05 -9.90 -45.59
C GLY A 211 34.32 -9.91 -44.25
N LEU A 212 33.63 -8.82 -43.92
CA LEU A 212 32.70 -8.76 -42.78
C LEU A 212 31.37 -9.40 -43.19
N ARG A 213 30.91 -10.36 -42.37
CA ARG A 213 29.57 -10.94 -42.47
C ARG A 213 28.62 -10.11 -41.64
N ASP A 214 27.57 -9.61 -42.27
CA ASP A 214 26.54 -8.79 -41.62
C ASP A 214 25.20 -9.53 -41.62
N ALA A 215 24.31 -9.15 -40.69
CA ALA A 215 22.98 -9.74 -40.57
C ALA A 215 21.93 -8.80 -41.16
N VAL A 216 21.23 -9.25 -42.20
CA VAL A 216 20.13 -8.51 -42.81
C VAL A 216 18.80 -9.11 -42.34
N PHE A 217 17.94 -8.27 -41.79
CA PHE A 217 16.59 -8.65 -41.38
C PHE A 217 15.73 -9.05 -42.59
N LEU A 218 15.11 -10.22 -42.54
CA LEU A 218 14.23 -10.71 -43.60
C LEU A 218 12.74 -10.65 -43.23
N LEU A 219 12.38 -11.11 -42.03
CA LEU A 219 10.99 -11.33 -41.66
C LEU A 219 10.83 -11.32 -40.14
N ALA A 220 9.77 -10.66 -39.65
CA ALA A 220 9.27 -10.78 -38.29
C ALA A 220 7.81 -11.24 -38.34
N LEU A 221 7.49 -12.27 -37.57
CA LEU A 221 6.15 -12.81 -37.44
C LEU A 221 5.78 -12.85 -35.96
N GLU A 222 4.63 -12.27 -35.63
CA GLU A 222 4.11 -12.13 -34.27
C GLU A 222 2.85 -12.98 -34.05
N ALA A 223 2.84 -13.80 -32.99
CA ALA A 223 1.65 -14.43 -32.44
C ALA A 223 1.18 -13.68 -31.20
N GLY A 224 -0.10 -13.32 -31.18
CA GLY A 224 -0.73 -12.64 -30.06
C GLY A 224 -0.35 -11.16 -29.99
N ALA A 225 -0.35 -10.61 -28.78
CA ALA A 225 0.09 -9.24 -28.53
C ALA A 225 1.43 -9.30 -27.78
N PRO A 226 2.58 -9.26 -28.48
CA PRO A 226 3.86 -9.25 -27.80
C PRO A 226 3.96 -8.08 -26.81
N PRO A 227 4.74 -8.22 -25.72
CA PRO A 227 5.08 -7.11 -24.84
C PRO A 227 5.56 -5.91 -25.66
N ARG A 228 4.98 -4.74 -25.42
CA ARG A 228 5.19 -3.51 -26.24
C ARG A 228 6.62 -2.97 -26.19
N ASP A 229 7.46 -3.56 -25.36
CA ASP A 229 8.81 -3.17 -25.06
C ASP A 229 9.87 -4.11 -25.65
N ILE A 230 9.49 -5.15 -26.41
CA ILE A 230 10.47 -5.94 -27.18
C ILE A 230 11.23 -5.00 -28.12
N VAL A 231 12.46 -4.68 -27.74
CA VAL A 231 13.31 -3.77 -28.49
C VAL A 231 13.94 -4.55 -29.62
N ARG A 232 13.49 -4.36 -30.88
CA ARG A 232 14.13 -4.95 -32.07
C ARG A 232 15.67 -4.81 -32.07
N ALA A 233 16.18 -3.73 -31.50
CA ALA A 233 17.61 -3.51 -31.33
C ALA A 233 18.34 -4.60 -30.52
N SER A 234 17.67 -5.35 -29.63
CA SER A 234 18.29 -6.49 -28.94
C SER A 234 18.48 -7.67 -29.89
N ALA A 235 17.46 -8.01 -30.68
CA ALA A 235 17.53 -9.05 -31.70
C ALA A 235 18.55 -8.73 -32.80
N ASP A 236 18.62 -7.47 -33.26
CA ASP A 236 19.62 -6.99 -34.22
C ASP A 236 21.06 -7.20 -33.70
N ARG A 237 21.30 -6.92 -32.41
CA ARG A 237 22.61 -7.14 -31.77
C ARG A 237 23.00 -8.61 -31.73
N ILE A 238 22.04 -9.49 -31.44
CA ILE A 238 22.25 -10.94 -31.42
C ILE A 238 22.56 -11.43 -32.82
N ALA A 239 21.75 -11.03 -33.81
CA ALA A 239 21.92 -11.42 -35.20
C ALA A 239 23.28 -10.98 -35.76
N ALA A 240 23.68 -9.72 -35.54
CA ALA A 240 24.97 -9.20 -35.97
C ALA A 240 26.15 -9.96 -35.31
N ARG A 241 26.03 -10.31 -34.02
CA ARG A 241 27.05 -11.09 -33.30
C ARG A 241 27.15 -12.52 -33.83
N VAL A 242 26.03 -13.17 -34.10
CA VAL A 242 26.01 -14.53 -34.67
C VAL A 242 26.58 -14.53 -36.09
N ALA A 243 26.25 -13.52 -36.91
CA ALA A 243 26.80 -13.37 -38.26
C ALA A 243 28.32 -13.17 -38.24
N ALA A 244 28.83 -12.36 -37.31
CA ALA A 244 30.27 -12.09 -37.17
C ALA A 244 31.06 -13.26 -36.57
N SER A 245 30.50 -13.96 -35.58
CA SER A 245 31.21 -15.01 -34.83
C SER A 245 31.00 -16.42 -35.39
N GLY A 246 29.94 -16.64 -36.16
CA GLY A 246 29.51 -17.96 -36.62
C GLY A 246 29.04 -18.89 -35.50
N ARG A 247 28.84 -18.39 -34.27
CA ARG A 247 28.38 -19.17 -33.12
C ARG A 247 27.02 -18.65 -32.65
N ALA A 248 26.11 -19.57 -32.36
CA ALA A 248 24.86 -19.26 -31.68
C ALA A 248 25.12 -19.24 -30.17
N ASP A 249 25.19 -18.05 -29.57
CA ASP A 249 25.30 -17.87 -28.12
C ASP A 249 23.96 -17.42 -27.54
N MET A 250 23.64 -17.96 -26.36
CA MET A 250 22.44 -17.58 -25.61
C MET A 250 22.66 -16.22 -24.96
N THR A 251 21.70 -15.31 -25.10
CA THR A 251 21.74 -13.98 -24.49
C THR A 251 20.42 -13.68 -23.81
N GLU A 252 20.52 -13.14 -22.61
CA GLU A 252 19.40 -12.61 -21.84
C GLU A 252 19.48 -11.09 -21.89
N ASP A 253 18.39 -10.42 -22.29
CA ASP A 253 18.29 -8.97 -22.29
C ASP A 253 17.11 -8.57 -21.40
N THR A 254 17.34 -7.64 -20.48
CA THR A 254 16.30 -7.23 -19.53
C THR A 254 15.38 -6.23 -20.22
N VAL A 255 14.13 -6.61 -20.48
CA VAL A 255 13.17 -5.70 -21.12
C VAL A 255 12.58 -4.74 -20.08
N GLY A 256 12.43 -3.46 -20.46
CA GLY A 256 12.13 -2.36 -19.54
C GLY A 256 10.78 -2.46 -18.79
N SER A 257 9.84 -3.30 -19.23
CA SER A 257 8.57 -3.53 -18.53
C SER A 257 8.67 -4.55 -17.38
N GLY A 258 9.84 -5.12 -17.13
CA GLY A 258 10.04 -6.15 -16.10
C GLY A 258 9.73 -7.56 -16.55
N GLY A 259 9.50 -7.78 -17.85
CA GLY A 259 9.68 -9.08 -18.49
C GLY A 259 11.14 -9.24 -18.89
N VAL A 260 11.79 -10.32 -18.45
CA VAL A 260 12.99 -10.86 -19.11
C VAL A 260 12.58 -11.83 -20.19
#